data_AF-A0AAW7QWF9-F1
#
_entry.id   AF-A0AAW7QWF9-F1
#
_cell.length_a   1.000
_cell.length_b   1.000
_cell.length_c   1.000
_cell.angle_alpha   90.00
_cell.angle_beta   90.00
_cell.angle_gamma   90.00
#
_symmetry.space_group_name_H-M   'P 1'
#
loop_
_entity.id
_entity.type
_entity.pdbx_description
1 polymer ?
#
loop_
_entity_poly.entity_id
_entity_poly.type
_entity_poly.pdbx_seq_one_letter_code
_entity_poly.pdbx_strand_id
1 'polypeptide(L)'
;MQRISRLSKILVIVFLALLISLSQPIPVSAGFNAWSSIGPEGGWIYALAIDPTTPSTLYAGAYGGGVFKSTNGGATWSAVNTGLSNKEVWALAIDPINTNTIYVATYGGVFKSANGGAT
;
A
#
# COMPACT_ATOMS: atom_id res chain seq x y z
N MET A 1 -0.48 -7.48 -49.32
CA MET A 1 0.16 -7.42 -47.99
C MET A 1 0.45 -5.96 -47.65
N GLN A 2 -0.37 -5.34 -46.80
CA GLN A 2 -0.30 -3.90 -46.49
C GLN A 2 0.98 -3.54 -45.71
N ARG A 3 1.80 -2.65 -46.26
CA ARG A 3 2.91 -2.01 -45.54
C ARG A 3 2.34 -0.96 -44.58
N ILE A 4 2.24 -1.29 -43.31
CA ILE A 4 1.94 -0.33 -42.23
C ILE A 4 3.02 0.76 -42.21
N SER A 5 2.62 2.03 -42.32
CA SER A 5 3.52 3.19 -42.37
C SER A 5 4.28 3.38 -41.06
N ARG A 6 5.48 3.99 -41.09
CA ARG A 6 6.24 4.28 -39.86
C ARG A 6 5.43 5.13 -38.86
N LEU A 7 4.58 6.01 -39.36
CA LEU A 7 3.65 6.85 -38.56
C LEU A 7 2.60 6.04 -37.81
N SER A 8 2.03 5.00 -38.42
CA SER A 8 1.04 4.14 -37.74
C SER A 8 1.68 3.29 -36.65
N LYS A 9 2.94 2.87 -36.79
CA LYS A 9 3.70 2.22 -35.72
C LYS A 9 3.99 3.16 -34.55
N ILE A 10 4.37 4.41 -34.82
CA ILE A 10 4.60 5.43 -33.78
C ILE A 10 3.29 5.71 -33.03
N LEU A 11 2.18 5.86 -33.76
CA LEU A 11 0.88 6.12 -33.15
C LEU A 11 0.43 4.97 -32.23
N VAL A 12 0.68 3.72 -32.64
CA VAL A 12 0.41 2.54 -31.80
C VAL A 12 1.30 2.51 -30.56
N ILE A 13 2.59 2.85 -30.66
CA ILE A 13 3.50 2.90 -29.52
C ILE A 13 3.10 4.02 -28.54
N VAL A 14 2.76 5.20 -29.05
CA VAL A 14 2.29 6.33 -28.22
C VAL A 14 0.96 5.99 -27.54
N PHE A 15 0.05 5.34 -28.24
CA PHE A 15 -1.24 4.90 -27.69
C PHE A 15 -1.06 3.82 -26.61
N LEU A 16 -0.18 2.84 -26.82
CA LEU A 16 0.14 1.82 -25.81
C LEU A 16 0.84 2.43 -24.58
N ALA A 17 1.78 3.37 -24.77
CA ALA A 17 2.41 4.09 -23.67
C ALA A 17 1.39 4.93 -22.86
N LEU A 18 0.43 5.56 -23.55
CA LEU A 18 -0.66 6.31 -22.91
C LEU A 18 -1.59 5.39 -22.11
N LEU A 19 -1.95 4.22 -22.66
CA LEU A 19 -2.73 3.20 -21.94
C LEU A 19 -2.01 2.66 -20.70
N ILE A 20 -0.68 2.51 -20.76
CA ILE A 20 0.14 2.09 -19.61
C ILE A 20 0.22 3.21 -18.56
N SER A 21 0.28 4.48 -18.97
CA SER A 21 0.26 5.62 -18.03
C SER A 21 -1.09 5.81 -17.33
N LEU A 22 -2.19 5.39 -17.96
CA LEU A 22 -3.54 5.44 -17.39
C LEU A 22 -3.85 4.27 -16.44
N SER A 23 -2.98 3.25 -16.36
CA SER A 23 -3.16 2.08 -15.50
C SER A 23 -2.27 2.09 -14.25
N GLN A 24 -1.33 3.03 -14.13
CA GLN A 24 -0.56 3.17 -12.90
C GLN A 24 -1.44 3.87 -11.85
N PRO A 25 -1.50 3.37 -10.61
CA PRO A 25 -2.14 4.11 -9.52
C PRO A 25 -1.45 5.47 -9.44
N ILE A 26 -2.22 6.55 -9.66
CA ILE A 26 -1.72 7.91 -9.54
C ILE A 26 -1.15 8.01 -8.11
N PRO A 27 0.15 8.31 -7.93
CA PRO A 27 0.67 8.56 -6.59
C PRO A 27 -0.14 9.73 -6.04
N VAL A 28 -0.92 9.49 -4.98
CA VAL A 28 -1.70 10.56 -4.36
C VAL A 28 -0.71 11.45 -3.62
N SER A 29 -0.15 12.42 -4.33
CA SER A 29 0.54 13.55 -3.72
C SER A 29 -0.53 14.40 -3.05
N ALA A 30 -0.37 14.68 -1.76
CA ALA A 30 -1.01 15.84 -1.18
C ALA A 30 -0.61 17.06 -2.03
N GLY A 31 -1.58 17.87 -2.45
CA GLY A 31 -1.25 19.17 -3.04
C GLY A 31 -0.55 20.06 -2.00
N PHE A 32 0.21 21.06 -2.44
CA PHE A 32 0.73 22.06 -1.51
C PHE A 32 -0.43 22.70 -0.73
N ASN A 33 -0.32 22.74 0.60
CA ASN A 33 -1.35 23.25 1.52
C ASN A 33 -2.71 22.53 1.44
N ALA A 34 -2.74 21.26 1.01
CA ALA A 34 -3.96 20.46 0.96
C ALA A 34 -3.79 19.14 1.72
N TRP A 35 -4.78 18.79 2.55
CA TRP A 35 -4.93 17.44 3.08
C TRP A 35 -5.81 16.62 2.13
N SER A 36 -5.30 15.48 1.68
CA SER A 36 -6.07 14.51 0.89
C SER A 36 -6.24 13.23 1.71
N SER A 37 -7.48 12.73 1.80
CA SER A 37 -7.69 11.39 2.34
C SER A 37 -7.13 10.37 1.37
N ILE A 38 -6.27 9.48 1.87
CA ILE A 38 -5.70 8.35 1.10
C ILE A 38 -6.12 7.00 1.67
N GLY A 39 -7.08 6.99 2.61
CA GLY A 39 -7.48 5.80 3.32
C GLY A 39 -6.46 5.31 4.37
N PRO A 40 -6.53 4.03 4.78
CA PRO A 40 -7.63 3.11 4.48
C PRO A 40 -8.98 3.67 4.96
N GLU A 41 -10.04 3.46 4.18
CA GLU A 41 -11.37 4.02 4.49
C GLU A 41 -12.11 3.20 5.55
N GLY A 42 -12.77 3.90 6.48
CA GLY A 42 -13.63 3.30 7.50
C GLY A 42 -12.92 2.94 8.81
N GLY A 43 -13.42 3.48 9.92
CA GLY A 43 -12.96 3.16 11.28
C GLY A 43 -11.88 4.10 11.82
N TRP A 44 -11.45 3.82 13.06
CA TRP A 44 -10.35 4.56 13.70
C TRP A 44 -9.02 3.93 13.35
N ILE A 45 -8.10 4.74 12.82
CA ILE A 45 -6.71 4.35 12.57
C ILE A 45 -5.86 4.81 13.74
N TYR A 46 -5.25 3.88 14.45
CA TYR A 46 -4.44 4.15 15.65
C TYR A 46 -2.94 4.10 15.38
N ALA A 47 -2.51 3.38 14.35
CA ALA A 47 -1.11 3.19 14.04
C ALA A 47 -0.83 3.36 12.56
N LEU A 48 0.32 3.94 12.24
CA LEU A 48 0.88 4.00 10.89
C LEU A 48 2.38 3.68 10.98
N ALA A 49 2.87 2.81 10.10
CA ALA A 49 4.29 2.51 9.94
C ALA A 49 4.67 2.57 8.47
N ILE A 50 5.83 3.17 8.17
CA ILE A 50 6.41 3.27 6.83
C ILE A 50 7.62 2.36 6.80
N ASP A 51 7.72 1.51 5.77
CA ASP A 51 8.89 0.66 5.57
C ASP A 51 10.14 1.53 5.30
N PRO A 52 11.20 1.45 6.14
CA PRO A 52 12.38 2.29 5.99
C PRO A 52 13.26 1.94 4.77
N THR A 53 13.09 0.73 4.22
CA THR A 53 13.80 0.28 3.01
C THR A 53 13.01 0.54 1.74
N THR A 54 11.68 0.50 1.81
CA THR A 54 10.77 0.70 0.68
C THR A 54 9.64 1.66 1.07
N PRO A 55 9.84 2.99 1.08
CA PRO A 55 8.87 3.95 1.63
C PRO A 55 7.49 3.99 0.95
N SER A 56 7.34 3.39 -0.24
CA SER A 56 6.02 3.18 -0.86
C SER A 56 5.21 2.08 -0.18
N THR A 57 5.82 1.28 0.70
CA THR A 57 5.15 0.29 1.53
C THR A 57 4.77 0.91 2.87
N LEU A 58 3.47 0.91 3.18
CA LEU A 58 2.92 1.42 4.43
C LEU A 58 2.02 0.39 5.09
N TYR A 59 1.93 0.45 6.41
CA TYR A 59 1.01 -0.34 7.21
C TYR A 59 0.18 0.57 8.11
N ALA A 60 -1.12 0.35 8.14
CA ALA A 60 -2.05 1.07 9.01
C ALA A 60 -2.77 0.08 9.93
N GLY A 61 -2.84 0.40 11.23
CA GLY A 61 -3.53 -0.38 12.24
C GLY A 61 -4.86 0.27 12.60
N ALA A 62 -5.95 -0.50 12.50
CA ALA A 62 -7.30 -0.02 12.73
C ALA A 62 -7.97 -0.68 13.96
N TYR A 63 -8.95 0.02 14.54
CA TYR A 63 -9.87 -0.56 15.52
C TYR A 63 -10.86 -1.52 14.85
N GLY A 64 -10.76 -2.82 15.16
CA GLY A 64 -11.65 -3.86 14.62
C GLY A 64 -11.37 -4.25 13.15
N GLY A 65 -10.70 -3.39 12.38
CA GLY A 65 -10.33 -3.64 10.98
C GLY A 65 -9.03 -4.43 10.79
N GLY A 66 -8.18 -4.51 11.82
CA GLY A 66 -6.89 -5.18 11.77
C GLY A 66 -5.81 -4.32 11.11
N VAL A 67 -4.90 -4.97 10.37
CA VAL A 67 -3.79 -4.33 9.65
C VAL A 67 -4.14 -4.19 8.17
N PHE A 68 -3.92 -3.00 7.63
CA PHE A 68 -3.99 -2.70 6.21
C PHE A 68 -2.59 -2.39 5.68
N LYS A 69 -2.27 -2.88 4.48
CA LYS A 69 -1.00 -2.65 3.79
C LYS A 69 -1.24 -1.88 2.50
N SER A 70 -0.39 -0.91 2.23
CA SER A 70 -0.21 -0.30 0.92
C SER A 70 1.19 -0.65 0.41
N THR A 71 1.34 -0.80 -0.91
CA THR A 71 2.65 -0.96 -1.59
C THR A 71 2.91 0.14 -2.61
N ASN A 72 2.03 1.14 -2.68
CA ASN A 72 2.03 2.21 -3.68
C ASN A 72 1.86 3.60 -3.06
N GLY A 73 2.46 3.84 -1.90
CA GLY A 73 2.47 5.15 -1.27
C GLY A 73 1.13 5.57 -0.65
N GLY A 74 0.23 4.61 -0.40
CA GLY A 74 -1.10 4.84 0.14
C GLY A 74 -2.17 5.10 -0.93
N ALA A 75 -1.86 4.94 -2.22
CA ALA A 75 -2.87 5.08 -3.28
C ALA A 75 -3.94 3.98 -3.20
N THR A 76 -3.56 2.76 -2.78
CA THR A 76 -4.50 1.69 -2.42
C THR A 76 -4.05 0.95 -1.17
N TRP A 77 -5.02 0.35 -0.47
CA TRP A 77 -4.81 -0.41 0.76
C TRP A 77 -5.48 -1.78 0.67
N SER A 78 -4.89 -2.79 1.29
CA SER A 78 -5.45 -4.15 1.38
C SER A 78 -5.27 -4.71 2.77
N ALA A 79 -6.29 -5.39 3.29
CA ALA A 79 -6.22 -6.01 4.61
C ALA A 79 -5.24 -7.20 4.62
N VAL A 80 -4.37 -7.27 5.62
CA VAL A 80 -3.34 -8.30 5.82
C VAL A 80 -3.48 -8.93 7.21
N ASN A 81 -4.60 -9.63 7.39
CA ASN A 81 -5.10 -10.06 8.70
C ASN A 81 -5.03 -11.57 8.97
N THR A 82 -4.43 -12.34 8.05
CA THR A 82 -4.29 -13.79 8.24
C THR A 82 -3.47 -14.07 9.49
N GLY A 83 -3.96 -14.95 10.38
CA GLY A 83 -3.28 -15.29 11.64
C GLY A 83 -3.50 -14.32 12.80
N LEU A 84 -4.06 -13.12 12.57
CA LEU A 84 -4.45 -12.20 13.64
C LEU A 84 -5.77 -12.66 14.29
N SER A 85 -5.69 -13.22 15.49
CA SER A 85 -6.88 -13.61 16.27
C SER A 85 -7.59 -12.43 16.93
N ASN A 86 -6.94 -11.26 17.00
CA ASN A 86 -7.53 -10.00 17.45
C ASN A 86 -7.21 -8.89 16.44
N LYS A 87 -8.24 -8.10 16.06
CA LYS A 87 -8.15 -7.08 15.01
C LYS A 87 -8.19 -5.64 15.54
N GLU A 88 -8.12 -5.44 16.85
CA GLU A 88 -7.95 -4.12 17.45
C GLU A 88 -6.46 -3.80 17.53
N VAL A 89 -5.95 -3.10 16.52
CA VAL A 89 -4.51 -2.78 16.41
C VAL A 89 -4.24 -1.42 17.01
N TRP A 90 -3.36 -1.39 18.01
CA TRP A 90 -3.00 -0.17 18.76
C TRP A 90 -1.63 0.38 18.38
N ALA A 91 -0.71 -0.49 17.95
CA ALA A 91 0.62 -0.09 17.50
C ALA A 91 1.17 -1.05 16.43
N LEU A 92 2.04 -0.52 15.59
CA LEU A 92 2.77 -1.23 14.55
C LEU A 92 4.24 -0.84 14.61
N ALA A 93 5.13 -1.81 14.42
CA ALA A 93 6.55 -1.58 14.22
C ALA A 93 7.07 -2.49 13.11
N ILE A 94 7.99 -1.96 12.31
CA ILE A 94 8.71 -2.69 11.27
C ILE A 94 10.14 -2.87 11.76
N ASP A 95 10.68 -4.08 11.67
CA ASP A 95 12.10 -4.31 11.94
C ASP A 95 12.94 -3.55 10.90
N PRO A 96 13.79 -2.59 11.31
CA PRO A 96 14.53 -1.76 10.37
C PRO A 96 15.65 -2.51 9.64
N ILE A 97 16.05 -3.70 10.13
CA ILE A 97 17.08 -4.54 9.51
C ILE A 97 16.44 -5.54 8.54
N ASN A 98 15.30 -6.12 8.92
CA ASN A 98 14.54 -7.04 8.07
C ASN A 98 13.10 -6.58 7.95
N THR A 99 12.80 -5.76 6.95
CA THR A 99 11.51 -5.09 6.78
C THR A 99 10.34 -6.02 6.42
N ASN A 100 10.60 -7.30 6.12
CA ASN A 100 9.56 -8.32 6.08
C ASN A 100 9.04 -8.70 7.48
N THR A 101 9.79 -8.36 8.53
CA THR A 101 9.38 -8.59 9.91
C THR A 101 8.59 -7.40 10.43
N ILE A 102 7.34 -7.63 10.81
CA ILE A 102 6.48 -6.62 11.44
C ILE A 102 5.94 -7.14 12.78
N TYR A 103 5.76 -6.22 13.72
CA TYR A 103 5.18 -6.47 15.03
C TYR A 103 3.88 -5.68 15.15
N VAL A 104 2.82 -6.36 15.59
CA VAL A 104 1.47 -5.82 15.70
C VAL A 104 1.03 -5.94 17.15
N ALA A 105 0.84 -4.81 17.82
CA ALA A 105 0.29 -4.80 19.17
C ALA A 105 -1.23 -4.69 19.09
N THR A 106 -1.92 -5.68 19.67
CA THR A 106 -3.38 -5.76 19.71
C THR A 106 -3.88 -5.83 21.15
N TYR A 107 -5.20 -5.72 21.35
CA TYR A 107 -5.80 -6.00 22.66
C TYR A 107 -5.52 -7.44 23.14
N GLY A 108 -5.40 -8.40 22.23
CA GLY A 108 -5.14 -9.82 22.53
C GLY A 108 -3.66 -10.19 22.73
N GLY A 109 -2.75 -9.21 22.65
CA GLY A 109 -1.31 -9.43 22.73
C GLY A 109 -0.55 -8.98 21.49
N VAL A 110 0.75 -9.32 21.44
CA VAL A 110 1.66 -8.95 20.36
C VAL A 110 1.79 -10.09 19.35
N PHE A 111 1.57 -9.79 18.08
CA PHE A 111 1.79 -10.70 16.96
C PHE A 111 3.05 -10.28 16.22
N LYS A 112 3.72 -11.28 15.62
CA LYS A 112 4.86 -11.08 14.73
C LYS A 112 4.55 -11.75 13.41
N SER A 113 4.74 -11.04 12.31
CA SER A 113 4.79 -11.63 10.98
C SER A 113 6.21 -11.52 10.43
N ALA A 114 6.66 -12.54 9.70
CA ALA A 114 7.98 -12.59 9.06
C ALA A 114 7.93 -12.40 7.54
N ASN A 115 6.74 -12.16 6.98
CA ASN A 115 6.48 -12.03 5.54
C ASN A 115 5.62 -10.80 5.22
N GLY A 116 5.77 -9.74 6.01
CA GLY A 116 5.16 -8.44 5.77
C GLY A 116 3.64 -8.47 5.93
N GLY A 117 3.12 -9.25 6.88
CA GLY A 117 1.70 -9.35 7.23
C GLY A 117 0.91 -10.41 6.44
N ALA A 118 1.55 -11.19 5.57
CA ALA A 118 0.82 -12.22 4.83
C ALA A 118 0.35 -13.37 5.76
N THR A 119 1.13 -13.71 6.80
CA THR A 119 0.78 -14.61 7.91
C THR A 119 1.59 -14.32 9.18
#